data_AF-A0A559LIN6-F1
#
_entry.id   AF-A0A559LIN6-F1
#
_cell.length_a   1.000
_cell.length_b   1.000
_cell.length_c   1.000
_cell.angle_alpha   90.00
_cell.angle_beta   90.00
_cell.angle_gamma   90.00
#
_symmetry.space_group_name_H-M   'P 1'
#
loop_
_entity.id
_entity.type
_entity.pdbx_description
1 polymer ?
#
loop_
_entity_poly.entity_id
_entity_poly.type
_entity_poly.pdbx_seq_one_letter_code
_entity_poly.pdbx_strand_id
1 'polypeptide(L)'
;MAIEGATFVAVASQVLTEKNLERNGLTGNPVTKTPGGGFSMIFGPDGKPLAEPIGDGEEGIITAVVNLRDIDKPKAFIDVVGHYARPDLLSLKVNEKVAKHVVVD
;
A
#
# COMPACT_ATOMS: atom_id res chain seq x y z
N MET A 1 -2.08 1.44 7.24
CA MET A 1 -2.94 1.66 6.04
C MET A 1 -4.31 0.99 6.22
N ALA A 2 -4.47 -0.33 6.02
CA ALA A 2 -5.79 -0.96 6.01
C ALA A 2 -6.55 -0.84 7.35
N ILE A 3 -5.95 -1.35 8.44
CA ILE A 3 -6.57 -1.33 9.78
C ILE A 3 -6.71 0.08 10.34
N GLU A 4 -5.62 0.85 10.32
CA GLU A 4 -5.58 2.21 10.86
C GLU A 4 -6.54 3.17 10.14
N GLY A 5 -6.62 3.08 8.82
CA GLY A 5 -7.54 3.89 8.02
C GLY A 5 -8.97 3.35 7.99
N ALA A 6 -9.17 2.08 8.35
CA ALA A 6 -10.38 1.31 8.05
C ALA A 6 -10.75 1.39 6.56
N THR A 7 -9.79 1.10 5.68
CA THR A 7 -9.95 1.16 4.21
C THR A 7 -9.52 -0.13 3.52
N PHE A 8 -10.09 -0.35 2.34
CA PHE A 8 -9.55 -1.35 1.42
C PHE A 8 -8.21 -0.89 0.87
N VAL A 9 -7.22 -1.78 0.84
CA VAL A 9 -5.88 -1.47 0.35
C VAL A 9 -5.52 -2.43 -0.78
N ALA A 10 -5.21 -1.87 -1.94
CA ALA A 10 -4.60 -2.60 -3.05
C ALA A 10 -3.11 -2.31 -3.07
N VAL A 11 -2.29 -3.35 -2.94
CA VAL A 11 -0.84 -3.31 -3.10
C VAL A 11 -0.52 -3.86 -4.48
N ALA A 12 0.19 -3.08 -5.28
CA ALA A 12 0.68 -3.50 -6.58
C ALA A 12 2.21 -3.51 -6.56
N SER A 13 2.79 -4.65 -6.89
CA SER A 13 4.23 -4.87 -6.96
C SER A 13 4.60 -5.50 -8.30
N GLN A 14 5.77 -5.12 -8.80
CA GLN A 14 6.33 -5.69 -10.02
C GLN A 14 6.82 -7.12 -9.79
N VAL A 15 6.85 -7.90 -10.87
CA VAL A 15 7.47 -9.23 -10.91
C VAL A 15 8.88 -9.09 -11.47
N LEU A 16 9.83 -9.85 -10.93
CA LEU A 16 11.21 -9.86 -11.37
C LEU A 16 11.61 -11.25 -11.86
N THR A 17 11.90 -11.35 -13.16
CA THR A 17 12.36 -12.56 -13.84
C THR A 17 13.82 -12.43 -14.28
N GLU A 18 14.49 -13.55 -14.58
CA GLU A 18 15.86 -13.55 -15.12
C GLU A 18 15.99 -12.69 -16.38
N LYS A 19 14.99 -12.77 -17.28
CA LYS A 19 14.90 -11.95 -18.49
C LYS A 19 14.86 -10.45 -18.17
N ASN A 20 14.21 -10.06 -17.08
CA ASN A 20 14.21 -8.66 -16.63
C ASN A 20 15.60 -8.26 -16.12
N LEU A 21 16.29 -9.15 -15.41
CA LEU A 21 17.65 -8.92 -14.93
C LEU A 21 18.60 -8.62 -16.09
N GLU A 22 18.59 -9.48 -17.12
CA GLU A 22 19.42 -9.32 -18.32
C GLU A 22 19.09 -8.01 -19.06
N ARG A 23 17.81 -7.74 -19.30
CA ARG A 23 17.36 -6.56 -20.03
C ARG A 23 17.73 -5.24 -19.33
N ASN A 24 17.79 -5.24 -18.00
CA ASN A 24 18.18 -4.08 -17.21
C ASN A 24 19.69 -4.03 -16.90
N GLY A 25 20.49 -4.97 -17.42
CA GLY A 25 21.94 -5.01 -17.17
C GLY A 25 22.30 -5.32 -15.71
N LEU A 26 21.44 -6.08 -15.01
CA LEU A 26 21.58 -6.41 -13.59
C LEU A 26 22.10 -7.83 -13.35
N THR A 27 22.50 -8.55 -14.40
CA THR A 27 23.07 -9.91 -14.28
C THR A 27 24.31 -9.90 -13.38
N GLY A 28 24.36 -10.78 -12.39
CA GLY A 28 25.46 -10.87 -11.42
C GLY A 28 25.39 -9.85 -10.27
N ASN A 29 24.32 -9.04 -10.19
CA ASN A 29 24.09 -8.15 -9.05
C ASN A 29 23.83 -8.96 -7.77
N PRO A 30 24.57 -8.75 -6.67
CA PRO A 30 24.44 -9.53 -5.44
C PRO A 30 23.17 -9.23 -4.63
N VAL A 31 22.49 -8.11 -4.90
CA VAL A 31 21.29 -7.64 -4.19
C VAL A 31 20.01 -8.13 -4.86
N THR A 32 20.00 -8.17 -6.19
CA THR A 32 18.79 -8.42 -6.97
C THR A 32 18.67 -9.89 -7.29
N LYS A 33 17.76 -10.61 -6.60
CA LYS A 33 17.56 -12.06 -6.76
C LYS A 33 16.32 -12.35 -7.61
N THR A 34 16.42 -13.38 -8.44
CA THR A 34 15.33 -13.92 -9.26
C THR A 34 15.11 -15.41 -8.95
N PRO A 35 13.85 -15.93 -9.02
CA PRO A 35 12.60 -15.16 -9.13
C PRO A 35 12.39 -14.25 -7.91
N GLY A 36 11.74 -13.11 -8.12
CA GLY A 36 11.52 -12.13 -7.05
C GLY A 36 10.41 -11.14 -7.38
N GLY A 37 10.16 -10.20 -6.46
CA GLY A 37 8.98 -9.34 -6.56
C GLY A 37 7.69 -10.13 -6.32
N GLY A 38 6.56 -9.68 -6.86
CA GLY A 38 5.30 -10.44 -6.80
C GLY A 38 4.46 -10.26 -5.52
N PHE A 39 4.76 -9.26 -4.69
CA PHE A 39 4.04 -9.01 -3.42
C PHE A 39 2.69 -8.28 -3.56
N SER A 40 2.04 -8.38 -4.73
CA SER A 40 0.74 -7.75 -4.95
C SER A 40 -0.33 -8.40 -4.08
N MET A 41 -1.24 -7.61 -3.52
CA MET A 41 -2.27 -8.13 -2.61
C MET A 41 -3.44 -7.16 -2.46
N ILE A 42 -4.61 -7.67 -2.07
CA ILE A 42 -5.77 -6.85 -1.70
C ILE A 42 -6.14 -7.16 -0.25
N PHE A 43 -6.27 -6.13 0.58
CA PHE A 43 -6.67 -6.23 1.97
C PHE A 43 -7.99 -5.52 2.23
N GLY A 44 -8.81 -6.11 3.09
CA GLY A 44 -10.02 -5.50 3.64
C GLY A 44 -9.70 -4.47 4.73
N PRO A 45 -10.70 -3.65 5.12
CA PRO A 45 -10.55 -2.64 6.16
C PRO A 45 -10.25 -3.21 7.56
N ASP A 46 -10.52 -4.51 7.76
CA ASP A 46 -10.13 -5.25 8.97
C ASP A 46 -8.72 -5.85 8.90
N GLY A 47 -7.98 -5.57 7.80
CA GLY A 47 -6.63 -6.07 7.55
C GLY A 47 -6.57 -7.47 6.97
N LYS A 48 -7.70 -8.14 6.71
CA LYS A 48 -7.68 -9.49 6.15
C LYS A 48 -7.32 -9.48 4.66
N PRO A 49 -6.55 -10.46 4.19
CA PRO A 49 -6.37 -10.69 2.75
C PRO A 49 -7.72 -11.04 2.08
N LEU A 50 -7.98 -10.45 0.92
CA LEU A 50 -9.21 -10.67 0.14
C LEU A 50 -8.99 -11.48 -1.14
N ALA A 51 -7.75 -11.87 -1.40
CA ALA A 51 -7.36 -12.73 -2.51
C ALA A 51 -6.21 -13.63 -2.08
N GLU A 52 -5.95 -14.70 -2.83
CA GLU A 52 -4.77 -15.51 -2.61
C GLU A 52 -3.51 -14.78 -3.11
N PRO A 53 -2.37 -14.90 -2.42
CA PRO A 53 -1.13 -14.33 -2.90
C PRO A 53 -0.65 -15.05 -4.16
N ILE A 54 -0.02 -14.30 -5.06
CA ILE A 54 0.68 -14.86 -6.22
C ILE A 54 2.14 -15.11 -5.80
N GLY A 55 2.75 -16.19 -6.31
CA GLY A 55 4.13 -16.55 -5.97
C GLY A 55 5.17 -15.56 -6.49
N ASP A 56 6.37 -15.62 -5.90
CA ASP A 56 7.50 -14.81 -6.35
C ASP A 56 7.83 -15.12 -7.82
N GLY A 57 8.00 -14.09 -8.66
CA GLY A 57 8.31 -14.29 -10.08
C GLY A 57 7.11 -14.69 -10.96
N GLU A 58 5.92 -14.87 -10.39
CA GLU A 58 4.71 -15.24 -11.14
C GLU A 58 3.91 -13.99 -11.55
N GLU A 59 3.59 -13.91 -12.85
CA GLU A 59 2.73 -12.86 -13.38
C GLU A 59 1.26 -13.30 -13.30
N GLY A 60 0.40 -12.41 -12.81
CA GLY A 60 -1.03 -12.68 -12.77
C GLY A 60 -1.87 -11.48 -12.36
N ILE A 61 -3.18 -11.70 -12.39
CA ILE A 61 -4.19 -10.71 -12.03
C ILE A 61 -4.82 -11.14 -10.70
N ILE A 62 -4.77 -10.25 -9.71
CA ILE A 62 -5.43 -10.44 -8.42
C ILE A 62 -6.76 -9.71 -8.45
N THR A 63 -7.84 -10.41 -8.10
CA THR A 63 -9.19 -9.86 -8.06
C THR A 63 -9.85 -10.15 -6.73
N ALA A 64 -10.63 -9.20 -6.22
CA ALA A 64 -11.45 -9.38 -5.03
C ALA A 64 -12.83 -8.73 -5.25
N VAL A 65 -13.86 -9.31 -4.64
CA VAL A 65 -15.19 -8.67 -4.55
C VAL A 65 -15.24 -7.89 -3.24
N VAL A 66 -15.60 -6.62 -3.34
CA VAL A 66 -15.59 -5.69 -2.21
C VAL A 66 -17.01 -5.24 -1.89
N ASN A 67 -17.38 -5.29 -0.61
CA ASN A 67 -18.56 -4.64 -0.09
C ASN A 67 -18.16 -3.45 0.78
N LEU A 68 -18.51 -2.24 0.35
CA LEU A 68 -18.11 -1.01 1.07
C LEU A 68 -18.70 -0.91 2.49
N ARG A 69 -19.76 -1.66 2.80
CA ARG A 69 -20.32 -1.73 4.16
C ARG A 69 -19.39 -2.42 5.17
N ASP A 70 -18.39 -3.16 4.70
CA ASP A 70 -17.42 -3.81 5.59
C ASP A 70 -16.50 -2.79 6.30
N ILE A 71 -16.55 -1.50 5.91
CA ILE A 71 -15.86 -0.38 6.58
C ILE A 71 -16.53 -0.02 7.92
N ASP A 72 -17.85 -0.17 8.02
CA ASP A 72 -18.64 0.33 9.15
C ASP A 72 -18.17 -0.29 10.47
N LYS A 73 -17.90 -1.59 10.46
CA LYS A 73 -17.46 -2.32 11.65
C LYS A 73 -16.08 -1.86 12.12
N PRO A 74 -14.99 -1.92 11.31
CA PRO A 74 -13.68 -1.39 11.73
C PRO A 74 -13.73 0.07 12.19
N LYS A 75 -14.50 0.95 11.52
CA LYS A 75 -14.69 2.34 11.95
C LYS A 75 -15.36 2.45 13.31
N ALA A 76 -16.34 1.60 13.63
CA ALA A 76 -16.95 1.58 14.96
C ALA A 76 -16.00 1.15 16.08
N PHE A 77 -14.94 0.39 15.77
CA PHE A 77 -13.92 -0.01 16.75
C PHE A 77 -12.79 1.03 16.90
N ILE A 78 -12.26 1.55 15.80
CA ILE A 78 -11.07 2.42 15.77
C ILE A 78 -11.23 3.56 14.75
N ASP A 79 -12.12 4.52 15.02
CA ASP A 79 -12.20 5.73 14.18
C ASP A 79 -11.16 6.79 14.56
N VAL A 80 -10.01 6.75 13.88
CA VAL A 80 -8.82 7.58 14.16
C VAL A 80 -9.04 9.10 14.05
N VAL A 81 -10.03 9.56 13.28
CA VAL A 81 -10.38 10.99 13.14
C VAL A 81 -11.70 11.35 13.83
N GLY A 82 -12.42 10.35 14.36
CA GLY A 82 -13.68 10.52 15.06
C GLY A 82 -13.53 10.26 16.54
N HIS A 83 -14.22 9.25 17.06
CA HIS A 83 -14.32 9.00 18.50
C HIS A 83 -13.00 8.64 19.18
N TYR A 84 -12.01 8.13 18.42
CA TYR A 84 -10.70 7.79 18.97
C TYR A 84 -9.76 9.00 18.99
N ALA A 85 -10.11 10.08 18.28
CA ALA A 85 -9.32 11.31 18.26
C ALA A 85 -9.41 12.08 19.58
N ARG A 86 -8.32 12.79 19.92
CA ARG A 86 -8.23 13.71 21.07
C ARG A 86 -7.95 15.13 20.58
N PRO A 87 -8.93 15.81 19.96
CA PRO A 87 -8.74 17.15 19.43
C PRO A 87 -8.41 18.20 20.50
N ASP A 88 -8.68 17.88 21.77
CA ASP A 88 -8.28 18.66 22.95
C ASP A 88 -6.77 18.55 23.26
N LEU A 89 -6.09 17.50 22.79
CA LEU A 89 -4.65 17.28 23.00
C LEU A 89 -3.80 17.60 21.77
N LEU A 90 -4.24 17.16 20.59
CA LEU A 90 -3.48 17.29 19.35
C LEU A 90 -4.39 17.66 18.19
N SER A 91 -4.00 18.71 17.47
CA SER A 91 -4.64 19.12 16.21
C SER A 91 -3.56 19.29 15.14
N LEU A 92 -3.77 18.67 13.99
CA LEU A 92 -2.91 18.82 12.81
C LEU A 92 -3.52 19.85 11.85
N LYS A 93 -2.77 20.90 11.52
CA LYS A 93 -3.13 21.88 10.49
C LYS A 93 -2.21 21.72 9.29
N VAL A 94 -2.77 21.49 8.12
CA VAL A 94 -2.03 21.33 6.87
C VAL A 94 -1.98 22.67 6.13
N ASN A 95 -0.78 23.09 5.70
CA ASN A 95 -0.65 24.21 4.76
C ASN A 95 -0.65 23.66 3.33
N GLU A 96 -1.75 23.89 2.60
CA GLU A 96 -1.91 23.39 1.24
C GLU A 96 -1.33 24.34 0.18
N LYS A 97 -0.71 25.45 0.58
CA LYS A 97 -0.09 26.40 -0.35
C LYS A 97 1.23 25.86 -0.88
N VAL A 98 1.38 25.83 -2.21
CA VAL A 98 2.64 25.51 -2.88
C VAL A 98 3.73 26.51 -2.46
N ALA A 99 4.86 25.99 -1.99
CA ALA A 99 6.03 26.81 -1.68
C ALA A 99 6.72 27.29 -2.96
N LYS A 100 7.15 28.55 -2.98
CA LYS A 100 7.93 29.09 -4.09
C LYS A 100 9.40 28.72 -3.92
N HIS A 101 10.05 28.34 -5.03
CA HIS A 101 11.50 28.22 -5.06
C HIS A 101 12.14 29.59 -4.78
N VAL A 102 13.06 29.65 -3.82
CA VAL A 102 13.80 30.88 -3.48
C VAL A 102 15.21 30.74 -4.03
N VAL A 103 15.60 31.67 -4.90
CA VAL A 103 16.99 31.87 -5.32
C VAL A 103 17.56 32.98 -4.46
N VAL A 104 18.68 32.73 -3.79
CA VAL A 104 19.42 33.71 -3.01
C VAL A 104 20.69 34.00 -3.80
N ASP A 105 20.92 35.29 -4.11
CA ASP A 105 22.14 35.77 -4.78
C ASP A 105 23.37 35.69 -3.86
#